data_AF-A0A7C4CJY3-F1
#
_entry.id   AF-A0A7C4CJY3-F1
#
_cell.length_a   1.000
_cell.length_b   1.000
_cell.length_c   1.000
_cell.angle_alpha   90.00
_cell.angle_beta   90.00
_cell.angle_gamma   90.00
#
_symmetry.space_group_name_H-M   'P 1'
#
loop_
_entity.id
_entity.type
_entity.pdbx_description
1 polymer ?
#
loop_
_entity_poly.entity_id
_entity_poly.type
_entity_poly.pdbx_seq_one_letter_code
_entity_poly.pdbx_strand_id
1 'polypeptide(L)'
;MEELEEYIGKLRREFNQHIYKKLKSDLDSRLVEDVISGGKRLRPVLLLLVFKALNGKDLERALDVASALELAHNASLTHDDIIDVDFERRGKPTLWRQIGIGRALIEGHRMINLAFQIALNEGLEIAKIFLEAWDRASNGVLKELMHRDLPGKTLYLSIIKEKTASLFEAAAECGALIAGASAEIIQQAKKYGEKVGIAYQLADDYVDMVRGRFSLRSHLVFYNRFEEKIRQIMLAVKLKTTVPLRNILAPKIDWGRFLIEELAKNITEAKQIVEKIYLPEPEKMYLKKFPEYCVYSMLREVS
;
A
#
# COMPACT_ATOMS: atom_id res chain seq x y z
N MET A 1 7.66 -11.67 19.21
CA MET A 1 6.92 -11.54 17.94
C MET A 1 5.57 -12.21 18.07
N GLU A 2 5.52 -13.44 18.58
CA GLU A 2 4.29 -14.21 18.86
C GLU A 2 3.14 -13.42 19.50
N GLU A 3 3.38 -12.71 20.61
CA GLU A 3 2.36 -11.88 21.27
C GLU A 3 1.73 -10.81 20.36
N LEU A 4 2.55 -10.16 19.52
CA LEU A 4 2.06 -9.20 18.53
C LEU A 4 1.23 -9.90 17.44
N GLU A 5 1.62 -11.10 17.01
CA GLU A 5 0.87 -11.86 16.01
C GLU A 5 -0.52 -12.26 16.55
N GLU A 6 -0.59 -12.69 17.80
CA GLU A 6 -1.85 -13.00 18.49
C GLU A 6 -2.74 -11.75 18.60
N TYR A 7 -2.16 -10.62 19.03
CA TYR A 7 -2.89 -9.36 19.18
C TYR A 7 -3.41 -8.84 17.84
N ILE A 8 -2.58 -8.86 16.79
CA ILE A 8 -3.00 -8.54 15.42
C ILE A 8 -4.10 -9.49 14.95
N GLY A 9 -3.98 -10.79 15.27
CA GLY A 9 -5.01 -11.78 14.98
C GLY A 9 -6.36 -11.42 15.59
N LYS A 10 -6.37 -10.91 16.83
CA LYS A 10 -7.58 -10.41 17.50
C LYS A 10 -8.16 -9.20 16.78
N LEU A 11 -7.36 -8.18 16.50
CA LEU A 11 -7.80 -6.96 15.80
C LEU A 11 -8.36 -7.29 14.41
N ARG A 12 -7.73 -8.22 13.68
CA ARG A 12 -8.23 -8.67 12.37
C ARG A 12 -9.59 -9.36 12.47
N ARG A 13 -9.80 -10.20 13.49
CA ARG A 13 -11.09 -10.89 13.69
C ARG A 13 -12.20 -9.88 13.97
N GLU A 14 -11.93 -8.93 14.87
CA GLU A 14 -12.87 -7.85 15.22
C GLU A 14 -13.22 -7.00 13.98
N PHE A 15 -12.20 -6.58 13.23
CA PHE A 15 -12.38 -5.87 11.97
C PHE A 15 -13.20 -6.67 10.94
N ASN A 16 -12.83 -7.93 10.70
CA ASN A 16 -13.51 -8.77 9.71
C ASN A 16 -14.99 -8.98 10.10
N GLN A 17 -15.30 -9.21 11.38
CA GLN A 17 -16.68 -9.33 11.85
C GLN A 17 -17.48 -8.05 11.56
N HIS A 18 -16.88 -6.88 11.82
CA HIS A 18 -17.52 -5.59 11.59
C HIS A 18 -17.79 -5.33 10.10
N ILE A 19 -16.76 -5.46 9.25
CA ILE A 19 -16.91 -5.16 7.83
C ILE A 19 -17.91 -6.12 7.16
N TYR A 20 -17.87 -7.43 7.45
CA TYR A 20 -18.85 -8.36 6.88
C TYR A 20 -20.29 -8.08 7.32
N LYS A 21 -20.50 -7.61 8.56
CA LYS A 21 -21.82 -7.19 9.02
C LYS A 21 -22.31 -5.97 8.22
N LYS A 22 -21.44 -4.98 8.00
CA LYS A 22 -21.75 -3.74 7.27
C LYS A 22 -21.99 -3.96 5.78
N LEU A 23 -21.19 -4.82 5.14
CA LEU A 23 -21.37 -5.14 3.72
C LEU A 23 -22.70 -5.87 3.43
N LYS A 24 -23.17 -6.70 4.36
CA LYS A 24 -24.46 -7.42 4.22
C LYS A 24 -25.68 -6.51 4.34
N SER A 25 -25.59 -5.39 5.04
CA SER A 25 -26.72 -4.48 5.24
C SER A 25 -26.90 -3.46 4.12
N ASP A 26 -25.80 -2.99 3.50
CA ASP A 26 -25.84 -1.81 2.62
C ASP A 26 -25.53 -2.08 1.12
N LEU A 27 -25.04 -3.27 0.75
CA LEU A 27 -24.55 -3.54 -0.61
C LEU A 27 -25.24 -4.74 -1.24
N ASP A 28 -25.43 -4.68 -2.56
CA ASP A 28 -25.66 -5.84 -3.39
C ASP A 28 -24.37 -6.71 -3.35
N SER A 29 -24.32 -7.59 -2.36
CA SER A 29 -23.15 -7.82 -1.48
C SER A 29 -22.14 -8.84 -1.98
N ARG A 30 -22.46 -9.63 -3.00
CA ARG A 30 -21.60 -10.77 -3.38
C ARG A 30 -20.25 -10.35 -3.95
N LEU A 31 -20.21 -9.35 -4.83
CA LEU A 31 -18.97 -8.93 -5.48
C LEU A 31 -18.02 -8.22 -4.49
N VAL A 32 -18.57 -7.42 -3.59
CA VAL A 32 -17.77 -6.71 -2.59
C VAL A 32 -17.27 -7.67 -1.51
N GLU A 33 -18.08 -8.67 -1.11
CA GLU A 33 -17.62 -9.74 -0.22
C GLU A 33 -16.47 -10.56 -0.83
N ASP A 34 -16.55 -10.92 -2.12
CA ASP A 34 -15.50 -11.69 -2.80
C ASP A 34 -14.20 -10.89 -2.95
N VAL A 35 -14.30 -9.61 -3.32
CA VAL A 35 -13.15 -8.71 -3.46
C VAL A 35 -12.50 -8.44 -2.10
N ILE A 36 -13.31 -8.26 -1.06
CA ILE A 36 -12.79 -8.06 0.29
C ILE A 36 -12.29 -9.37 0.86
N SER A 37 -12.69 -10.56 0.39
CA SER A 37 -12.25 -11.84 0.95
C SER A 37 -10.71 -12.00 0.96
N GLY A 38 -10.14 -12.25 2.14
CA GLY A 38 -8.70 -12.49 2.33
C GLY A 38 -7.84 -11.24 2.52
N GLY A 39 -6.52 -11.39 2.41
CA GLY A 39 -5.55 -10.31 2.61
C GLY A 39 -5.09 -10.12 4.05
N LYS A 40 -4.00 -9.35 4.21
CA LYS A 40 -3.31 -9.17 5.49
C LYS A 40 -3.95 -8.08 6.38
N ARG A 41 -4.88 -7.30 5.85
CA ARG A 41 -5.58 -6.19 6.56
C ARG A 41 -4.64 -5.24 7.29
N LEU A 42 -3.47 -4.96 6.73
CA LEU A 42 -2.43 -4.21 7.44
C LEU A 42 -2.85 -2.77 7.73
N ARG A 43 -3.60 -2.12 6.82
CA ARG A 43 -4.10 -0.75 7.01
C ARG A 43 -5.18 -0.66 8.10
N PRO A 44 -6.25 -1.48 8.10
CA PRO A 44 -7.17 -1.58 9.23
C PRO A 44 -6.48 -1.89 10.57
N VAL A 45 -5.55 -2.86 10.56
CA VAL A 45 -4.81 -3.24 11.77
C VAL A 45 -3.97 -2.08 12.28
N LEU A 46 -3.28 -1.34 11.40
CA LEU A 46 -2.50 -0.17 11.79
C LEU A 46 -3.38 0.89 12.44
N LEU A 47 -4.53 1.22 11.84
CA LEU A 47 -5.48 2.18 12.42
C LEU A 47 -5.89 1.75 13.83
N LEU A 48 -6.32 0.49 13.99
CA LEU A 48 -6.76 -0.04 15.27
C LEU A 48 -5.63 -0.11 16.30
N LEU A 49 -4.40 -0.45 15.89
CA LEU A 49 -3.23 -0.45 16.77
C LEU A 49 -2.96 0.95 17.32
N VAL A 50 -2.93 1.97 16.45
CA VAL A 50 -2.72 3.36 16.86
C VAL A 50 -3.86 3.84 17.76
N PHE A 51 -5.11 3.56 17.39
CA PHE A 51 -6.29 3.91 18.17
C PHE A 51 -6.24 3.30 19.58
N LYS A 52 -5.92 2.01 19.70
CA LYS A 52 -5.80 1.32 21.00
C LYS A 52 -4.62 1.84 21.81
N ALA A 53 -3.46 2.07 21.19
CA ALA A 53 -2.28 2.62 21.85
C ALA A 53 -2.54 4.01 22.47
N LEU A 54 -3.46 4.77 21.89
CA LEU A 54 -3.86 6.09 22.39
C LEU A 54 -5.10 6.03 23.30
N ASN A 55 -5.45 4.85 23.82
CA ASN A 55 -6.59 4.63 24.71
C ASN A 55 -7.94 5.10 24.13
N GLY A 56 -8.08 5.04 22.80
CA GLY A 56 -9.29 5.42 22.11
C GLY A 56 -10.53 4.68 22.62
N LYS A 57 -11.67 5.38 22.67
CA LYS A 57 -12.92 4.90 23.30
C LYS A 57 -13.99 4.47 22.29
N ASP A 58 -14.10 5.19 21.19
CA ASP A 58 -15.10 4.95 20.15
C ASP A 58 -14.60 3.91 19.13
N LEU A 59 -14.71 2.63 19.51
CA LEU A 59 -14.22 1.52 18.70
C LEU A 59 -15.06 1.31 17.44
N GLU A 60 -16.37 1.57 17.51
CA GLU A 60 -17.27 1.41 16.36
C GLU A 60 -16.90 2.38 15.24
N ARG A 61 -16.67 3.65 15.59
CA ARG A 61 -16.12 4.66 14.67
C ARG A 61 -14.76 4.26 14.09
N ALA A 62 -13.86 3.74 14.91
CA ALA A 62 -12.56 3.27 14.44
C ALA A 62 -12.69 2.11 13.42
N LEU A 63 -13.62 1.18 13.65
CA LEU A 63 -13.90 0.06 12.75
C LEU A 63 -14.58 0.52 11.45
N ASP A 64 -15.44 1.52 11.51
CA ASP A 64 -16.05 2.14 10.33
C ASP A 64 -15.02 2.81 9.43
N VAL A 65 -14.16 3.65 10.02
CA VAL A 65 -13.07 4.29 9.27
C VAL A 65 -12.06 3.26 8.75
N ALA A 66 -11.76 2.21 9.52
CA ALA A 66 -10.92 1.11 9.03
C ALA A 66 -11.57 0.39 7.83
N SER A 67 -12.89 0.26 7.81
CA SER A 67 -13.63 -0.37 6.71
C SER A 67 -13.57 0.49 5.45
N ALA A 68 -13.68 1.82 5.59
CA ALA A 68 -13.48 2.75 4.49
C ALA A 68 -12.06 2.62 3.88
N LEU A 69 -11.01 2.52 4.70
CA LEU A 69 -9.64 2.33 4.20
C LEU A 69 -9.46 1.02 3.45
N GLU A 70 -10.07 -0.06 3.95
CA GLU A 70 -9.98 -1.36 3.29
C GLU A 70 -10.76 -1.35 1.96
N LEU A 71 -11.89 -0.67 1.88
CA LEU A 71 -12.63 -0.46 0.63
C LEU A 71 -11.80 0.32 -0.40
N ALA A 72 -11.20 1.44 0.01
CA ALA A 72 -10.32 2.23 -0.85
C ALA A 72 -9.11 1.40 -1.34
N HIS A 73 -8.50 0.61 -0.46
CA HIS A 73 -7.41 -0.29 -0.84
C HIS A 73 -7.87 -1.36 -1.85
N ASN A 74 -9.01 -1.99 -1.64
CA ASN A 74 -9.49 -3.01 -2.58
C ASN A 74 -9.92 -2.42 -3.93
N ALA A 75 -10.38 -1.17 -3.94
CA ALA A 75 -10.58 -0.44 -5.18
C ALA A 75 -9.27 -0.20 -5.93
N SER A 76 -8.21 0.24 -5.23
CA SER A 76 -6.89 0.40 -5.84
C SER A 76 -6.40 -0.90 -6.45
N LEU A 77 -6.53 -2.04 -5.73
CA LEU A 77 -6.15 -3.35 -6.25
C LEU A 77 -6.94 -3.76 -7.50
N THR A 78 -8.24 -3.44 -7.53
CA THR A 78 -9.10 -3.74 -8.68
C THR A 78 -8.68 -2.94 -9.92
N HIS A 79 -8.29 -1.68 -9.73
CA HIS A 79 -7.77 -0.84 -10.79
C HIS A 79 -6.37 -1.30 -11.22
N ASP A 80 -5.47 -1.54 -10.26
CA ASP A 80 -4.13 -2.08 -10.51
C ASP A 80 -4.20 -3.38 -11.35
N ASP A 81 -5.08 -4.33 -10.98
CA ASP A 81 -5.28 -5.58 -11.74
C ASP A 81 -5.60 -5.35 -13.22
N ILE A 82 -6.34 -4.28 -13.55
CA ILE A 82 -6.69 -3.91 -14.92
C ILE A 82 -5.50 -3.26 -15.63
N ILE A 83 -4.80 -2.36 -14.95
CA ILE A 83 -3.68 -1.60 -15.52
C ILE A 83 -2.47 -2.53 -15.75
N ASP A 84 -2.20 -3.44 -14.81
CA ASP A 84 -1.14 -4.46 -14.85
C ASP A 84 -1.50 -5.67 -15.73
N VAL A 85 -2.79 -5.83 -16.07
CA VAL A 85 -3.32 -7.00 -16.80
C VAL A 85 -3.08 -8.31 -16.02
N ASP A 86 -3.23 -8.25 -14.70
CA ASP A 86 -3.08 -9.40 -13.82
C ASP A 86 -4.29 -10.34 -13.95
N PHE A 87 -4.04 -11.62 -14.22
CA PHE A 87 -5.11 -12.63 -14.36
C PHE A 87 -5.51 -13.28 -13.04
N GLU A 88 -4.66 -13.18 -12.02
CA GLU A 88 -4.84 -13.80 -10.72
C GLU A 88 -4.38 -12.89 -9.57
N ARG A 89 -5.15 -12.86 -8.49
CA ARG A 89 -4.81 -12.19 -7.24
C ARG A 89 -5.07 -13.14 -6.08
N ARG A 90 -4.06 -13.37 -5.25
CA ARG A 90 -4.12 -14.29 -4.09
C ARG A 90 -4.63 -15.70 -4.45
N GLY A 91 -4.20 -16.22 -5.60
CA GLY A 91 -4.59 -17.54 -6.10
C GLY A 91 -6.02 -17.65 -6.62
N LYS A 92 -6.73 -16.52 -6.77
CA LYS A 92 -8.07 -16.46 -7.37
C LYS A 92 -8.04 -15.62 -8.65
N PRO A 93 -8.93 -15.86 -9.63
CA PRO A 93 -9.09 -14.98 -10.79
C PRO A 93 -9.36 -13.53 -10.37
N THR A 94 -8.72 -12.56 -11.01
CA THR A 94 -8.99 -11.12 -10.78
C THR A 94 -10.41 -10.74 -11.18
N LEU A 95 -10.93 -9.64 -10.60
CA LEU A 95 -12.32 -9.23 -10.84
C LEU A 95 -12.60 -8.99 -12.32
N TRP A 96 -11.71 -8.28 -13.03
CA TRP A 96 -11.88 -7.99 -14.45
C TRP A 96 -11.88 -9.25 -15.33
N ARG A 97 -11.18 -10.31 -14.92
CA ARG A 97 -11.22 -11.61 -15.59
C ARG A 97 -12.57 -12.30 -15.43
N GLN A 98 -13.22 -12.11 -14.28
CA GLN A 98 -14.51 -12.73 -13.98
C GLN A 98 -15.69 -11.99 -14.63
N ILE A 99 -15.67 -10.65 -14.61
CA ILE A 99 -16.84 -9.84 -14.98
C ILE A 99 -16.58 -8.83 -16.12
N GLY A 100 -15.38 -8.86 -16.71
CA GLY A 100 -14.95 -7.94 -17.76
C GLY A 100 -14.38 -6.61 -17.24
N ILE A 101 -13.51 -6.00 -18.03
CA ILE A 101 -12.79 -4.75 -17.70
C ILE A 101 -13.77 -3.62 -17.36
N GLY A 102 -14.76 -3.37 -18.21
CA GLY A 102 -15.69 -2.26 -18.04
C GLY A 102 -16.47 -2.33 -16.73
N ARG A 103 -16.94 -3.52 -16.33
CA ARG A 103 -17.66 -3.70 -15.08
C ARG A 103 -16.72 -3.61 -13.87
N ALA A 104 -15.57 -4.27 -13.91
CA ALA A 104 -14.59 -4.22 -12.82
C ALA A 104 -14.09 -2.79 -12.53
N LEU A 105 -13.88 -1.98 -13.59
CA LEU A 105 -13.52 -0.57 -13.45
C LEU A 105 -14.57 0.22 -12.63
N ILE A 106 -15.85 0.04 -12.97
CA ILE A 106 -16.97 0.70 -12.30
C ILE A 106 -17.17 0.18 -10.87
N GLU A 107 -16.96 -1.11 -10.62
CA GLU A 107 -16.98 -1.65 -9.25
C GLU A 107 -15.87 -1.01 -8.38
N GLY A 108 -14.69 -0.78 -8.94
CA GLY A 108 -13.64 0.01 -8.30
C GLY A 108 -14.11 1.41 -7.90
N HIS A 109 -14.77 2.14 -8.80
CA HIS A 109 -15.35 3.46 -8.49
C HIS A 109 -16.42 3.38 -7.40
N ARG A 110 -17.28 2.35 -7.40
CA ARG A 110 -18.30 2.16 -6.38
C ARG A 110 -17.69 1.92 -5.00
N MET A 111 -16.63 1.12 -4.90
CA MET A 111 -15.91 0.88 -3.64
C MET A 111 -15.28 2.17 -3.10
N ILE A 112 -14.69 3.00 -3.96
CA ILE A 112 -14.16 4.32 -3.58
C ILE A 112 -15.28 5.23 -3.06
N ASN A 113 -16.39 5.32 -3.79
CA ASN A 113 -17.53 6.14 -3.37
C ASN A 113 -18.06 5.72 -1.99
N LEU A 114 -18.17 4.41 -1.74
CA LEU A 114 -18.58 3.90 -0.43
C LEU A 114 -17.56 4.24 0.65
N ALA A 115 -16.26 4.12 0.38
CA ALA A 115 -15.22 4.51 1.32
C ALA A 115 -15.35 5.99 1.70
N PHE A 116 -15.55 6.88 0.72
CA PHE A 116 -15.77 8.31 0.97
C PHE A 116 -17.07 8.60 1.71
N GLN A 117 -18.15 7.88 1.41
CA GLN A 117 -19.41 8.01 2.12
C GLN A 117 -19.27 7.66 3.60
N ILE A 118 -18.61 6.54 3.92
CA ILE A 118 -18.31 6.16 5.30
C ILE A 118 -17.43 7.21 5.96
N ALA A 119 -16.33 7.62 5.32
CA ALA A 119 -15.43 8.65 5.85
C ALA A 119 -16.15 9.97 6.15
N LEU A 120 -17.10 10.39 5.30
CA LEU A 120 -17.90 11.60 5.49
C LEU A 120 -18.88 11.48 6.66
N ASN A 121 -19.52 10.31 6.82
CA ASN A 121 -20.41 10.05 7.95
C ASN A 121 -19.66 10.12 9.30
N GLU A 122 -18.39 9.73 9.31
CA GLU A 122 -17.53 9.79 10.51
C GLU A 122 -16.88 11.18 10.75
N GLY A 123 -17.18 12.16 9.89
CA GLY A 123 -16.83 13.56 10.07
C GLY A 123 -15.94 14.16 8.97
N LEU A 124 -16.02 15.48 8.82
CA LEU A 124 -15.29 16.22 7.77
C LEU A 124 -13.77 16.08 7.84
N GLU A 125 -13.20 15.93 9.05
CA GLU A 125 -11.75 15.74 9.22
C GLU A 125 -11.28 14.40 8.66
N ILE A 126 -12.05 13.33 8.90
CA ILE A 126 -11.77 12.00 8.34
C ILE A 126 -11.91 12.05 6.81
N ALA A 127 -12.99 12.65 6.29
CA ALA A 127 -13.19 12.79 4.85
C ALA A 127 -12.02 13.53 4.15
N LYS A 128 -11.46 14.57 4.77
CA LYS A 128 -10.28 15.29 4.25
C LYS A 128 -9.03 14.40 4.20
N ILE A 129 -8.75 13.64 5.26
CA ILE A 129 -7.63 12.70 5.31
C ILE A 129 -7.73 11.68 4.18
N PHE A 130 -8.93 11.13 3.95
CA PHE A 130 -9.18 10.18 2.86
C PHE A 130 -9.00 10.80 1.49
N LEU A 131 -9.51 12.02 1.29
CA LEU A 131 -9.38 12.72 0.01
C LEU A 131 -7.92 13.00 -0.33
N GLU A 132 -7.16 13.52 0.63
CA GLU A 132 -5.72 13.76 0.47
C GLU A 132 -4.95 12.47 0.19
N ALA A 133 -5.25 11.40 0.91
CA ALA A 133 -4.59 10.12 0.74
C ALA A 133 -4.91 9.49 -0.63
N TRP A 134 -6.18 9.54 -1.06
CA TRP A 134 -6.60 8.99 -2.35
C TRP A 134 -6.05 9.80 -3.53
N ASP A 135 -6.02 11.12 -3.43
CA ASP A 135 -5.40 12.00 -4.43
C ASP A 135 -3.91 11.70 -4.56
N ARG A 136 -3.19 11.59 -3.43
CA ARG A 136 -1.77 11.19 -3.43
C ARG A 136 -1.56 9.80 -4.02
N ALA A 137 -2.38 8.81 -3.64
CA ALA A 137 -2.29 7.47 -4.19
C ALA A 137 -2.46 7.46 -5.72
N SER A 138 -3.49 8.16 -6.21
CA SER A 138 -3.78 8.30 -7.64
C SER A 138 -2.65 9.02 -8.39
N ASN A 139 -2.10 10.09 -7.81
CA ASN A 139 -0.94 10.79 -8.35
C ASN A 139 0.31 9.90 -8.39
N GLY A 140 0.51 9.05 -7.39
CA GLY A 140 1.59 8.05 -7.38
C GLY A 140 1.48 7.05 -8.54
N VAL A 141 0.28 6.53 -8.80
CA VAL A 141 -0.01 5.66 -9.95
C VAL A 141 0.22 6.39 -11.27
N LEU A 142 -0.26 7.63 -11.41
CA LEU A 142 -0.02 8.44 -12.61
C LEU A 142 1.48 8.69 -12.83
N LYS A 143 2.23 9.02 -11.77
CA LYS A 143 3.69 9.18 -11.85
C LYS A 143 4.37 7.91 -12.34
N GLU A 144 3.97 6.75 -11.83
CA GLU A 144 4.48 5.46 -12.31
C GLU A 144 4.18 5.27 -13.81
N LEU A 145 2.94 5.51 -14.24
CA LEU A 145 2.50 5.33 -15.63
C LEU A 145 3.16 6.29 -16.63
N MET A 146 3.45 7.53 -16.21
CA MET A 146 4.08 8.54 -17.07
C MET A 146 5.57 8.28 -17.32
N HIS A 147 6.24 7.52 -16.45
CA HIS A 147 7.67 7.27 -16.57
C HIS A 147 7.95 5.93 -17.24
N ARG A 148 8.34 5.98 -18.52
CA ARG A 148 8.64 4.80 -19.35
C ARG A 148 10.00 4.15 -19.10
N ASP A 149 10.85 4.78 -18.28
CA ASP A 149 12.21 4.33 -17.97
C ASP A 149 12.33 3.90 -16.51
N LEU A 150 13.36 3.09 -16.20
CA LEU A 150 13.69 2.73 -14.82
C LEU A 150 13.85 4.01 -13.99
N PRO A 151 13.02 4.24 -12.96
CA PRO A 151 13.13 5.44 -12.16
C PRO A 151 14.48 5.46 -11.45
N GLY A 152 15.11 6.63 -11.37
CA GLY A 152 16.20 6.82 -10.40
C GLY A 152 15.67 6.62 -8.98
N LYS A 153 16.55 6.30 -8.02
CA LYS A 153 16.22 6.04 -6.60
C LYS A 153 15.25 7.09 -6.01
N THR A 154 15.48 8.37 -6.31
CA THR A 154 14.63 9.49 -5.84
C THR A 154 13.20 9.41 -6.36
N LEU A 155 13.03 9.16 -7.66
CA LEU A 155 11.71 9.05 -8.28
C LEU A 155 10.98 7.81 -7.77
N TYR A 156 11.69 6.68 -7.63
CA TYR A 156 11.14 5.46 -7.05
C TYR A 156 10.60 5.69 -5.63
N LEU A 157 11.39 6.30 -4.74
CA LEU A 157 10.95 6.63 -3.38
C LEU A 157 9.73 7.56 -3.37
N SER A 158 9.68 8.51 -4.30
CA SER A 158 8.53 9.41 -4.48
C SER A 158 7.26 8.65 -4.88
N ILE A 159 7.37 7.72 -5.83
CA ILE A 159 6.25 6.88 -6.28
C ILE A 159 5.71 6.03 -5.14
N ILE A 160 6.56 5.27 -4.44
CA ILE A 160 6.07 4.38 -3.36
C ILE A 160 5.50 5.16 -2.17
N LYS A 161 6.03 6.36 -1.90
CA LYS A 161 5.51 7.26 -0.87
C LYS A 161 4.10 7.76 -1.21
N GLU A 162 3.84 8.01 -2.49
CA GLU A 162 2.53 8.47 -2.94
C GLU A 162 1.55 7.32 -3.16
N LYS A 163 1.89 6.34 -4.00
CA LYS A 163 1.05 5.19 -4.37
C LYS A 163 0.68 4.32 -3.17
N THR A 164 1.66 3.99 -2.32
CA THR A 164 1.47 2.99 -1.25
C THR A 164 1.40 3.61 0.13
N ALA A 165 2.36 4.48 0.48
CA ALA A 165 2.49 4.95 1.86
C ALA A 165 1.36 5.91 2.30
N SER A 166 0.77 6.66 1.36
CA SER A 166 -0.36 7.58 1.62
C SER A 166 -1.54 6.93 2.36
N LEU A 167 -1.92 5.71 2.02
CA LEU A 167 -3.01 5.00 2.71
C LEU A 167 -2.58 4.44 4.09
N PHE A 168 -1.30 4.19 4.31
CA PHE A 168 -0.78 3.85 5.65
C PHE A 168 -0.68 5.10 6.54
N GLU A 169 -0.31 6.25 5.97
CA GLU A 169 -0.37 7.57 6.63
C GLU A 169 -1.78 7.86 7.12
N ALA A 170 -2.77 7.75 6.22
CA ALA A 170 -4.18 7.94 6.55
C ALA A 170 -4.67 7.00 7.64
N ALA A 171 -4.25 5.73 7.61
CA ALA A 171 -4.61 4.76 8.63
C ALA A 171 -4.14 5.17 10.04
N ALA A 172 -2.86 5.52 10.16
CA ALA A 172 -2.30 5.95 11.45
C ALA A 172 -2.86 7.30 11.90
N GLU A 173 -3.01 8.26 10.96
CA GLU A 173 -3.58 9.58 11.23
C GLU A 173 -5.03 9.49 11.74
N CYS A 174 -5.89 8.71 11.06
CA CYS A 174 -7.27 8.46 11.49
C CYS A 174 -7.32 7.76 12.85
N GLY A 175 -6.47 6.76 13.08
CA GLY A 175 -6.43 6.06 14.38
C GLY A 175 -6.14 7.01 15.54
N ALA A 176 -5.20 7.94 15.35
CA ALA A 176 -4.87 8.95 16.35
C ALA A 176 -5.97 10.02 16.51
N LEU A 177 -6.56 10.48 15.40
CA LEU A 177 -7.64 11.45 15.40
C LEU A 177 -8.88 10.92 16.14
N ILE A 178 -9.30 9.69 15.84
CA ILE A 178 -10.47 9.06 16.47
C ILE A 178 -10.23 8.79 17.97
N ALA A 179 -8.97 8.55 18.37
CA ALA A 179 -8.60 8.42 19.78
C ALA A 179 -8.61 9.76 20.55
N GLY A 180 -8.82 10.89 19.86
CA GLY A 180 -8.83 12.22 20.48
C GLY A 180 -7.42 12.73 20.85
N ALA A 181 -6.39 12.30 20.11
CA ALA A 181 -5.02 12.72 20.36
C ALA A 181 -4.78 14.20 19.98
N SER A 182 -3.71 14.79 20.52
CA SER A 182 -3.30 16.15 20.16
C SER A 182 -2.82 16.23 18.70
N ALA A 183 -2.87 17.42 18.10
CA ALA A 183 -2.37 17.65 16.75
C ALA A 183 -0.92 17.20 16.54
N GLU A 184 -0.07 17.36 17.55
CA GLU A 184 1.32 16.87 17.51
C GLU A 184 1.39 15.35 17.42
N ILE A 185 0.61 14.62 18.25
CA ILE A 185 0.57 13.16 18.22
C ILE A 185 -0.01 12.66 16.91
N ILE A 186 -1.08 13.30 16.40
CA ILE A 186 -1.67 12.97 15.09
C ILE A 186 -0.61 13.11 13.99
N GLN A 187 0.16 14.20 14.00
CA GLN A 187 1.22 14.41 13.02
C GLN A 187 2.36 13.37 13.14
N GLN A 188 2.71 12.93 14.35
CA GLN A 188 3.67 11.85 14.55
C GLN A 188 3.11 10.49 14.08
N ALA A 189 1.83 10.20 14.35
CA ALA A 189 1.15 9.00 13.87
C ALA A 189 1.14 8.95 12.33
N LYS A 190 0.82 10.07 11.66
CA LYS A 190 0.91 10.20 10.20
C LYS A 190 2.31 9.86 9.68
N LYS A 191 3.36 10.45 10.26
CA LYS A 191 4.76 10.16 9.90
C LYS A 191 5.13 8.71 10.15
N TYR A 192 4.66 8.13 11.25
CA TYR A 192 4.86 6.71 11.54
C TYR A 192 4.21 5.82 10.46
N GLY A 193 2.97 6.12 10.07
CA GLY A 193 2.28 5.45 8.96
C GLY A 193 3.05 5.54 7.63
N GLU A 194 3.61 6.71 7.30
CA GLU A 194 4.47 6.90 6.11
C GLU A 194 5.64 5.90 6.11
N LYS A 195 6.37 5.83 7.22
CA LYS A 195 7.55 4.95 7.34
C LYS A 195 7.19 3.47 7.28
N VAL A 196 6.08 3.08 7.89
CA VAL A 196 5.55 1.71 7.79
C VAL A 196 5.18 1.39 6.33
N GLY A 197 4.47 2.28 5.65
CA GLY A 197 4.05 2.09 4.27
C GLY A 197 5.22 1.99 3.29
N ILE A 198 6.24 2.84 3.44
CA ILE A 198 7.47 2.78 2.64
C ILE A 198 8.21 1.46 2.90
N ALA A 199 8.39 1.07 4.16
CA ALA A 199 9.05 -0.19 4.51
C ALA A 199 8.29 -1.40 3.94
N TYR A 200 6.96 -1.37 3.97
CA TYR A 200 6.13 -2.41 3.38
C TYR A 200 6.36 -2.55 1.87
N GLN A 201 6.33 -1.45 1.11
CA GLN A 201 6.53 -1.51 -0.35
C GLN A 201 7.96 -1.92 -0.73
N LEU A 202 8.97 -1.46 0.01
CA LEU A 202 10.36 -1.87 -0.20
C LEU A 202 10.54 -3.38 -0.01
N ALA A 203 9.85 -3.97 0.97
CA ALA A 203 9.87 -5.41 1.20
C ALA A 203 9.11 -6.20 0.12
N ASP A 204 7.97 -5.69 -0.35
CA ASP A 204 7.19 -6.23 -1.47
C ASP A 204 8.05 -6.30 -2.74
N ASP A 205 8.66 -5.18 -3.12
CA ASP A 205 9.51 -5.09 -4.31
C ASP A 205 10.76 -5.96 -4.19
N TYR A 206 11.31 -6.11 -2.98
CA TYR A 206 12.43 -7.03 -2.71
C TYR A 206 12.02 -8.50 -2.84
N VAL A 207 10.83 -8.88 -2.36
CA VAL A 207 10.29 -10.23 -2.50
C VAL A 207 10.09 -10.56 -3.97
N ASP A 208 9.48 -9.65 -4.73
CA ASP A 208 9.36 -9.81 -6.17
C ASP A 208 10.72 -9.86 -6.82
N MET A 209 11.71 -9.11 -6.30
CA MET A 209 13.08 -9.19 -6.79
C MET A 209 13.66 -10.59 -6.78
N VAL A 210 13.63 -11.19 -5.59
CA VAL A 210 14.24 -12.49 -5.32
C VAL A 210 13.54 -13.60 -6.10
N ARG A 211 12.22 -13.48 -6.33
CA ARG A 211 11.44 -14.48 -7.08
C ARG A 211 11.69 -14.47 -8.59
N GLY A 212 12.63 -13.65 -9.08
CA GLY A 212 12.82 -13.42 -10.52
C GLY A 212 11.62 -12.72 -11.17
N ARG A 213 10.64 -12.33 -10.35
CA ARG A 213 9.60 -11.38 -10.67
C ARG A 213 10.10 -9.97 -10.40
N PHE A 214 11.43 -9.74 -10.32
CA PHE A 214 12.01 -8.40 -10.30
C PHE A 214 11.73 -7.74 -11.62
N SER A 215 10.56 -7.21 -11.63
CA SER A 215 10.00 -6.46 -12.68
C SER A 215 9.88 -5.13 -11.94
N LEU A 216 10.84 -4.22 -12.17
CA LEU A 216 10.60 -2.78 -11.97
C LEU A 216 9.51 -2.34 -12.98
N ARG A 217 8.37 -3.03 -12.98
CA ARG A 217 7.59 -3.34 -14.18
C ARG A 217 6.17 -3.75 -13.76
N SER A 218 5.54 -2.98 -12.88
CA SER A 218 4.08 -2.86 -12.95
C SER A 218 3.70 -2.34 -14.34
N HIS A 219 4.46 -1.45 -15.01
CA HIS A 219 4.08 -1.04 -16.37
C HIS A 219 5.25 -0.96 -17.39
N LEU A 220 5.13 -1.71 -18.49
CA LEU A 220 5.74 -1.53 -19.83
C LEU A 220 7.26 -1.28 -20.05
N VAL A 221 8.09 -1.03 -19.04
CA VAL A 221 9.48 -0.55 -19.28
C VAL A 221 10.40 -1.59 -19.93
N PHE A 222 10.24 -2.88 -19.63
CA PHE A 222 11.14 -3.89 -20.22
C PHE A 222 10.69 -4.40 -21.60
N TYR A 223 9.41 -4.25 -21.98
CA TYR A 223 8.99 -4.65 -23.34
C TYR A 223 9.43 -3.58 -24.36
N ASN A 224 9.31 -2.30 -24.00
CA ASN A 224 9.81 -1.21 -24.85
C ASN A 224 11.34 -1.12 -24.86
N ARG A 225 12.09 -1.41 -23.78
CA ARG A 225 13.57 -1.37 -23.87
C ARG A 225 14.18 -2.46 -24.73
N PHE A 226 13.63 -3.68 -24.77
CA PHE A 226 14.18 -4.71 -25.64
C PHE A 226 13.83 -4.42 -27.10
N GLU A 227 12.56 -4.14 -27.41
CA GLU A 227 12.12 -3.73 -28.76
C GLU A 227 12.80 -2.45 -29.24
N GLU A 228 12.96 -1.43 -28.39
CA GLU A 228 13.50 -0.12 -28.78
C GLU A 228 15.03 -0.12 -28.81
N LYS A 229 15.72 -0.90 -27.96
CA LYS A 229 17.16 -1.14 -28.14
C LYS A 229 17.43 -2.02 -29.35
N ILE A 230 16.65 -3.06 -29.59
CA ILE A 230 16.74 -3.90 -30.80
C ILE A 230 16.42 -3.06 -32.04
N ARG A 231 15.41 -2.17 -32.01
CA ARG A 231 15.11 -1.20 -33.08
C ARG A 231 16.23 -0.19 -33.26
N GLN A 232 16.80 0.37 -32.20
CA GLN A 232 17.92 1.33 -32.32
C GLN A 232 19.19 0.66 -32.84
N ILE A 233 19.47 -0.58 -32.42
CA ILE A 233 20.55 -1.41 -32.96
C ILE A 233 20.27 -1.77 -34.42
N MET A 234 19.06 -2.22 -34.76
CA MET A 234 18.67 -2.50 -36.15
C MET A 234 18.72 -1.25 -37.03
N LEU A 235 18.27 -0.10 -36.54
CA LEU A 235 18.30 1.17 -37.25
C LEU A 235 19.73 1.67 -37.42
N ALA A 236 20.59 1.54 -36.40
CA ALA A 236 22.00 1.87 -36.47
C ALA A 236 22.76 0.96 -37.46
N VAL A 237 22.46 -0.35 -37.47
CA VAL A 237 22.97 -1.31 -38.46
C VAL A 237 22.49 -0.95 -39.87
N LYS A 238 21.21 -0.56 -40.03
CA LYS A 238 20.61 -0.18 -41.32
C LYS A 238 21.12 1.17 -41.83
N LEU A 239 21.45 2.10 -40.94
CA LEU A 239 21.98 3.43 -41.23
C LEU A 239 23.53 3.49 -41.21
N LYS A 240 24.22 2.37 -40.95
CA LYS A 240 25.69 2.28 -40.78
C LYS A 240 26.25 3.26 -39.74
N THR A 241 25.48 3.56 -38.69
CA THR A 241 25.91 4.42 -37.59
C THR A 241 26.31 3.59 -36.36
N THR A 242 27.17 4.13 -35.50
CA THR A 242 27.59 3.47 -34.26
C THR A 242 26.74 3.92 -33.08
N VAL A 243 26.22 2.98 -32.29
CA VAL A 243 25.55 3.28 -31.02
C VAL A 243 26.62 3.45 -29.93
N PRO A 244 26.62 4.56 -29.16
CA PRO A 244 27.61 4.75 -28.09
C PRO A 244 27.50 3.66 -27.01
N LEU A 245 28.58 2.88 -26.79
CA LEU A 245 28.63 1.81 -25.78
C LEU A 245 28.27 2.27 -24.36
N ARG A 246 28.43 3.55 -24.03
CA ARG A 246 28.05 4.11 -22.71
C ARG A 246 26.56 3.95 -22.39
N ASN A 247 25.70 3.90 -23.41
CA ASN A 247 24.25 3.70 -23.24
C ASN A 247 23.89 2.20 -23.05
N ILE A 248 24.83 1.31 -23.35
CA ILE A 248 24.76 -0.14 -23.12
C ILE A 248 25.32 -0.47 -21.73
N LEU A 249 26.34 0.27 -21.29
CA LEU A 249 27.11 0.09 -20.05
C LEU A 249 26.71 1.05 -18.92
N ALA A 250 25.44 1.51 -18.88
CA ALA A 250 24.98 2.31 -17.74
C ALA A 250 25.25 1.54 -16.43
N PRO A 251 25.80 2.18 -15.38
CA PRO A 251 26.14 1.49 -14.14
C PRO A 251 24.90 0.78 -13.60
N LYS A 252 25.02 -0.53 -13.36
CA LYS A 252 23.98 -1.31 -12.69
C LYS A 252 23.78 -0.71 -11.30
N ILE A 253 22.65 -0.03 -11.10
CA ILE A 253 22.21 0.31 -9.75
C ILE A 253 22.06 -1.01 -8.99
N ASP A 254 22.77 -1.14 -7.87
CA ASP A 254 22.55 -2.24 -6.94
C ASP A 254 21.24 -2.00 -6.19
N TRP A 255 20.14 -2.38 -6.84
CA TRP A 255 18.80 -2.26 -6.32
C TRP A 255 18.61 -3.08 -5.06
N GLY A 256 19.21 -4.28 -4.97
CA GLY A 256 19.10 -5.11 -3.78
C GLY A 256 19.66 -4.44 -2.54
N ARG A 257 20.89 -3.91 -2.63
CA ARG A 257 21.48 -3.15 -1.53
C ARG A 257 20.67 -1.90 -1.19
N PHE A 258 20.24 -1.15 -2.20
CA PHE A 258 19.44 0.06 -1.99
C PHE A 258 18.11 -0.23 -1.25
N LEU A 259 17.36 -1.25 -1.68
CA LEU A 259 16.10 -1.63 -1.04
C LEU A 259 16.32 -2.01 0.43
N ILE A 260 17.35 -2.80 0.73
CA ILE A 260 17.68 -3.21 2.11
C ILE A 260 18.07 -2.02 2.98
N GLU A 261 18.91 -1.12 2.48
CA GLU A 261 19.35 0.08 3.22
C GLU A 261 18.17 1.01 3.54
N GLU A 262 17.33 1.33 2.55
CA GLU A 262 16.14 2.16 2.77
C GLU A 262 15.09 1.46 3.64
N LEU A 263 14.94 0.14 3.53
CA LEU A 263 14.05 -0.64 4.38
C LEU A 263 14.45 -0.52 5.86
N ALA A 264 15.71 -0.80 6.16
CA ALA A 264 16.26 -0.73 7.51
C ALA A 264 16.15 0.69 8.11
N LYS A 265 16.40 1.71 7.28
CA LYS A 265 16.24 3.11 7.64
C LYS A 265 14.79 3.45 8.02
N ASN A 266 13.82 3.10 7.18
CA ASN A 266 12.40 3.41 7.47
C ASN A 266 11.88 2.66 8.70
N ILE A 267 12.29 1.41 8.93
CA ILE A 267 11.98 0.67 10.16
C ILE A 267 12.55 1.41 11.39
N THR A 268 13.81 1.85 11.31
CA THR A 268 14.47 2.56 12.41
C THR A 268 13.79 3.89 12.71
N GLU A 269 13.48 4.68 11.69
CA GLU A 269 12.76 5.95 11.83
C GLU A 269 11.36 5.75 12.42
N ALA A 270 10.62 4.72 11.97
CA ALA A 270 9.32 4.38 12.55
C ALA A 270 9.42 4.08 14.06
N LYS A 271 10.41 3.29 14.48
CA LYS A 271 10.65 2.98 15.91
C LYS A 271 11.01 4.23 16.72
N GLN A 272 11.83 5.11 16.16
CA GLN A 272 12.22 6.37 16.83
C GLN A 272 11.03 7.31 17.03
N ILE A 273 10.07 7.35 16.10
CA ILE A 273 8.84 8.13 16.26
C ILE A 273 8.05 7.62 17.46
N VAL A 274 7.81 6.30 17.54
CA VAL A 274 7.07 5.68 18.66
C VAL A 274 7.79 5.89 19.99
N GLU A 275 9.12 5.89 20.01
CA GLU A 275 9.90 6.10 21.24
C GLU A 275 9.67 7.49 21.86
N LYS A 276 9.43 8.50 21.02
CA LYS A 276 9.22 9.89 21.43
C LYS A 276 7.81 10.16 21.96
N ILE A 277 6.87 9.26 21.73
CA ILE A 277 5.48 9.39 22.19
C ILE A 277 5.31 8.61 23.49
N TYR A 278 4.69 9.23 24.49
CA TYR A 278 4.26 8.52 25.68
C TYR A 278 3.03 7.66 25.36
N LEU A 279 3.20 6.35 25.41
CA LEU A 279 2.17 5.34 25.14
C LEU A 279 2.22 4.27 26.24
N PRO A 280 1.07 3.70 26.63
CA PRO A 280 1.02 2.58 27.56
C PRO A 280 1.70 1.33 26.97
N GLU A 281 2.21 0.48 27.84
CA GLU A 281 2.59 -0.89 27.49
C GLU A 281 1.39 -1.83 27.72
N PRO A 282 1.19 -2.85 26.87
CA PRO A 282 2.10 -3.34 25.81
C PRO A 282 1.95 -2.66 24.44
N GLU A 283 1.05 -1.69 24.27
CA GLU A 283 0.74 -1.10 22.97
C GLU A 283 1.93 -0.37 22.33
N LYS A 284 2.75 0.31 23.14
CA LYS A 284 4.00 0.93 22.67
C LYS A 284 4.94 -0.11 22.05
N MET A 285 5.14 -1.25 22.73
CA MET A 285 5.92 -2.37 22.19
C MET A 285 5.34 -2.88 20.86
N TYR A 286 4.01 -3.01 20.75
CA TYR A 286 3.36 -3.47 19.52
C TYR A 286 3.63 -2.52 18.35
N LEU A 287 3.47 -1.20 18.54
CA LEU A 287 3.78 -0.22 17.49
C LEU A 287 5.27 -0.21 17.11
N LYS A 288 6.20 -0.45 18.06
CA LYS A 288 7.64 -0.57 17.72
C LYS A 288 7.94 -1.80 16.86
N LYS A 289 7.22 -2.90 17.04
CA LYS A 289 7.43 -4.17 16.32
C LYS A 289 6.61 -4.27 15.03
N PHE A 290 5.57 -3.45 14.88
CA PHE A 290 4.67 -3.52 13.73
C PHE A 290 5.33 -3.30 12.35
N PRO A 291 6.32 -2.39 12.16
CA PRO A 291 7.03 -2.28 10.88
C PRO A 291 7.71 -3.60 10.48
N GLU A 292 8.38 -4.25 11.43
CA GLU A 292 9.03 -5.56 11.20
C GLU A 292 7.99 -6.64 10.94
N TYR A 293 6.87 -6.64 11.68
CA TYR A 293 5.76 -7.55 11.41
C TYR A 293 5.25 -7.43 9.97
N CYS A 294 5.07 -6.21 9.46
CA CYS A 294 4.65 -5.98 8.08
C CYS A 294 5.65 -6.59 7.09
N VAL A 295 6.95 -6.36 7.30
CA VAL A 295 8.03 -6.90 6.44
C VAL A 295 8.09 -8.42 6.51
N TYR A 296 8.07 -9.02 7.70
CA TYR A 296 8.06 -10.48 7.85
C TYR A 296 6.83 -11.10 7.22
N SER A 297 5.67 -10.44 7.33
CA SER A 297 4.46 -10.91 6.69
C SER A 297 4.58 -10.95 5.16
N MET A 298 5.41 -10.09 4.55
CA MET A 298 5.74 -10.14 3.11
C MET A 298 6.74 -11.25 2.79
N LEU A 299 7.82 -11.34 3.56
CA LEU A 299 8.89 -12.33 3.32
C LEU A 299 8.41 -13.78 3.49
N ARG A 300 7.44 -14.03 4.38
CA ARG A 300 6.81 -15.36 4.57
C ARG A 300 6.13 -15.91 3.32
N GLU A 301 5.87 -15.11 2.31
CA GLU A 301 5.33 -15.64 1.06
C GLU A 301 6.40 -16.38 0.24
N VAL A 302 7.68 -16.12 0.49
CA VAL A 302 8.81 -16.70 -0.27
C VAL A 302 9.34 -18.00 0.35
N SER A 303 9.07 -18.22 1.65
CA SER A 303 9.44 -19.41 2.42
C SER A 303 8.43 -20.53 2.28
#